data_AF-A0A966WAN6-F1
#
_entry.id   AF-A0A966WAN6-F1
#
_cell.length_a   1.000
_cell.length_b   1.000
_cell.length_c   1.000
_cell.angle_alpha   90.00
_cell.angle_beta   90.00
_cell.angle_gamma   90.00
#
_symmetry.space_group_name_H-M   'P 1'
#
loop_
_entity.id
_entity.type
_entity.pdbx_description
1 polymer ?
#
loop_
_entity_poly.entity_id
_entity_poly.type
_entity_poly.pdbx_seq_one_letter_code
_entity_poly.pdbx_strand_id
1 'polypeptide(L)'
;MLAETGEPVTDADLDKVRAEISQQNTEGFPQTLIDLIVELNAATAALGRVRAPEASVVAARYESNPKSLGLLCVRHLVVEKESTAREALAELGANPSDEDFAAVAGKYSIEPNAKQSGGALRGQSGECIALNEYQAGFDPDFVRGAFDARTGVPTEPVKSSFGWHIIYVRPFTAVSESLSATLNSAPGEYLLLGTLAAADISVASRYGKWNPLSGQVVAP
;
A
#
# COMPACT_ATOMS: atom_id res chain seq x y z
N MET A 1 3.42 7.91 -14.27
CA MET A 1 4.23 8.17 -13.06
C MET A 1 5.61 8.75 -13.36
N LEU A 2 6.64 8.00 -13.78
CA LEU A 2 7.99 8.59 -14.02
C LEU A 2 7.99 9.83 -14.94
N ALA A 3 7.24 9.78 -16.04
CA ALA A 3 7.06 10.93 -16.94
C ALA A 3 6.31 12.10 -16.27
N GLU A 4 5.36 11.82 -15.39
CA GLU A 4 4.57 12.84 -14.66
C GLU A 4 5.39 13.49 -13.54
N THR A 5 6.34 12.76 -12.95
CA THR A 5 7.29 13.30 -11.96
C THR A 5 8.48 14.00 -12.61
N GLY A 6 8.58 14.03 -13.94
CA GLY A 6 9.71 14.62 -14.65
C GLY A 6 11.01 13.81 -14.54
N GLU A 7 10.91 12.53 -14.16
CA GLU A 7 12.04 11.63 -13.94
C GLU A 7 11.99 10.43 -14.91
N PRO A 8 11.97 10.64 -16.26
CA PRO A 8 12.01 9.52 -17.20
C PRO A 8 13.32 8.75 -17.07
N VAL A 9 13.34 7.49 -17.50
CA VAL A 9 14.60 6.73 -17.65
C VAL A 9 15.51 7.47 -18.64
N THR A 10 16.77 7.63 -18.27
CA THR A 10 17.79 8.36 -19.04
C THR A 10 18.93 7.44 -19.49
N ASP A 11 19.73 7.90 -20.46
CA ASP A 11 20.96 7.21 -20.87
C ASP A 11 21.92 7.04 -19.69
N ALA A 12 21.96 7.99 -18.76
CA ALA A 12 22.78 7.89 -17.55
C ALA A 12 22.33 6.74 -16.62
N ASP A 13 21.02 6.48 -16.53
CA ASP A 13 20.50 5.33 -15.77
C ASP A 13 20.91 4.02 -16.46
N LEU A 14 20.78 3.94 -17.78
CA LEU A 14 21.18 2.78 -18.57
C LEU A 14 22.68 2.50 -18.45
N ASP A 15 23.51 3.53 -18.57
CA ASP A 15 24.97 3.40 -18.49
C ASP A 15 25.45 3.01 -17.10
N LYS A 16 24.83 3.57 -16.06
CA LYS A 16 25.08 3.16 -14.67
C LYS A 16 24.81 1.66 -14.49
N VAL A 17 23.64 1.20 -14.93
CA VAL A 17 23.25 -0.20 -14.77
C VAL A 17 24.13 -1.14 -15.62
N ARG A 18 24.52 -0.74 -16.84
CA ARG A 18 25.50 -1.49 -17.64
C ARG A 18 26.82 -1.64 -16.92
N ALA A 19 27.31 -0.58 -16.29
CA ALA A 19 28.54 -0.61 -15.51
C ALA A 19 28.42 -1.56 -14.31
N GLU A 20 27.29 -1.55 -13.59
CA GLU A 20 27.02 -2.47 -12.48
C GLU A 20 26.96 -3.93 -12.94
N ILE A 21 26.27 -4.22 -14.05
CA ILE A 21 26.15 -5.57 -14.62
C ILE A 21 27.51 -6.08 -15.12
N SER A 22 28.33 -5.21 -15.70
CA SER A 22 29.68 -5.59 -16.18
C SER A 22 30.63 -6.09 -15.08
N GLN A 23 30.31 -5.78 -13.80
CA GLN A 23 31.04 -6.25 -12.63
C GLN A 23 30.52 -7.61 -12.13
N GLN A 24 29.39 -8.09 -12.65
CA GLN A 24 28.80 -9.37 -12.33
C GLN A 24 29.27 -10.43 -13.33
N ASN A 25 29.20 -11.72 -12.94
CA ASN A 25 29.47 -12.80 -13.88
C ASN A 25 28.26 -13.01 -14.81
N THR A 26 28.33 -12.47 -16.02
CA THR A 26 27.32 -12.65 -17.07
C THR A 26 27.81 -13.58 -18.19
N GLU A 27 28.81 -14.41 -17.93
CA GLU A 27 29.33 -15.35 -18.93
C GLU A 27 28.22 -16.27 -19.44
N GLY A 28 28.11 -16.39 -20.77
CA GLY A 28 27.08 -17.21 -21.42
C GLY A 28 25.69 -16.57 -21.51
N PHE A 29 25.48 -15.36 -20.99
CA PHE A 29 24.19 -14.68 -21.15
C PHE A 29 24.07 -14.07 -22.56
N PRO A 30 22.95 -14.28 -23.27
CA PRO A 30 22.69 -13.59 -24.54
C PRO A 30 22.63 -12.07 -24.35
N GLN A 31 23.11 -11.30 -25.33
CA GLN A 31 23.05 -9.83 -25.27
C GLN A 31 21.63 -9.30 -25.08
N THR A 32 20.63 -9.93 -25.70
CA THR A 32 19.22 -9.55 -25.51
C THR A 32 18.73 -9.70 -24.07
N LEU A 33 19.27 -10.67 -23.32
CA LEU A 33 18.97 -10.82 -21.90
C LEU A 33 19.65 -9.73 -21.08
N ILE A 34 20.91 -9.42 -21.40
CA ILE A 34 21.66 -8.34 -20.76
C ILE A 34 20.94 -7.00 -20.98
N ASP A 35 20.52 -6.70 -22.20
CA ASP A 35 19.76 -5.49 -22.55
C ASP A 35 18.45 -5.40 -21.76
N LEU A 36 17.70 -6.50 -21.66
CA LEU A 36 16.48 -6.54 -20.85
C LEU A 36 16.76 -6.29 -19.37
N ILE A 37 17.81 -6.88 -18.81
CA ILE A 37 18.20 -6.65 -17.41
C ILE A 37 18.59 -5.18 -17.21
N VAL A 38 19.31 -4.58 -18.18
CA VAL A 38 19.66 -3.15 -18.16
C VAL A 38 18.41 -2.29 -18.13
N GLU A 39 17.47 -2.53 -19.04
CA GLU A 39 16.22 -1.77 -19.13
C GLU A 39 15.40 -1.86 -17.83
N LEU A 40 15.22 -3.07 -17.29
CA LEU A 40 14.45 -3.29 -16.06
C LEU A 40 15.07 -2.58 -14.86
N ASN A 41 16.40 -2.63 -14.71
CA ASN A 41 17.08 -2.00 -13.58
C ASN A 41 17.26 -0.49 -13.78
N ALA A 42 17.29 0.02 -15.01
CA ALA A 42 17.32 1.46 -15.26
C ALA A 42 16.02 2.15 -14.82
N ALA A 43 14.88 1.45 -14.90
CA ALA A 43 13.64 1.92 -14.29
C ALA A 43 13.78 2.06 -12.76
N THR A 44 14.42 1.10 -12.08
CA THR A 44 14.72 1.19 -10.64
C THR A 44 15.63 2.37 -10.33
N ALA A 45 16.66 2.61 -11.14
CA ALA A 45 17.54 3.77 -10.99
C ALA A 45 16.78 5.10 -11.14
N ALA A 46 15.85 5.19 -12.10
CA ALA A 46 15.00 6.36 -12.28
C ALA A 46 14.04 6.59 -11.10
N LEU A 47 13.47 5.52 -10.52
CA LEU A 47 12.65 5.63 -9.30
C LEU A 47 13.43 6.22 -8.12
N GLY A 48 14.73 5.92 -8.01
CA GLY A 48 15.60 6.48 -6.98
C GLY A 48 15.81 8.00 -7.08
N ARG A 49 15.49 8.62 -8.22
CA ARG A 49 15.53 10.09 -8.40
C ARG A 49 14.22 10.78 -8.01
N VAL A 50 13.13 10.02 -7.94
CA VAL A 50 11.81 10.55 -7.58
C VAL A 50 11.83 11.09 -6.16
N ARG A 51 11.41 12.35 -6.01
CA ARG A 51 11.27 13.01 -4.71
C ARG A 51 9.85 12.86 -4.18
N ALA A 52 9.73 12.85 -2.85
CA ALA A 52 8.41 12.89 -2.22
C ALA A 52 7.70 14.22 -2.58
N PRO A 53 6.37 14.21 -2.76
CA PRO A 53 5.60 15.44 -2.91
C PRO A 53 5.67 16.30 -1.65
N GLU A 54 5.36 17.59 -1.81
CA GLU A 54 5.18 18.49 -0.67
C GLU A 54 4.13 17.96 0.32
N ALA A 55 4.32 18.23 1.62
CA ALA A 55 3.46 17.69 2.67
C ALA A 55 1.95 18.01 2.48
N SER A 56 1.62 19.18 1.93
CA SER A 56 0.24 19.54 1.60
C SER A 56 -0.36 18.69 0.48
N VAL A 57 0.45 18.28 -0.50
CA VAL A 57 0.04 17.37 -1.57
C VAL A 57 -0.14 15.96 -1.02
N VAL A 58 0.75 15.52 -0.12
CA VAL A 58 0.61 14.24 0.58
C VAL A 58 -0.68 14.20 1.38
N ALA A 59 -0.96 15.24 2.17
CA ALA A 59 -2.21 15.35 2.95
C ALA A 59 -3.46 15.25 2.06
N ALA A 60 -3.52 16.05 0.98
CA ALA A 60 -4.65 16.04 0.05
C ALA A 60 -4.86 14.69 -0.65
N ARG A 61 -3.77 14.02 -1.05
CA ARG A 61 -3.83 12.66 -1.62
C ARG A 61 -4.29 11.65 -0.58
N TYR A 62 -3.81 11.76 0.64
CA TYR A 62 -4.18 10.85 1.72
C TYR A 62 -5.66 10.96 2.07
N GLU A 63 -6.22 12.17 2.12
CA GLU A 63 -7.64 12.39 2.39
C GLU A 63 -8.55 11.90 1.25
N SER A 64 -8.16 12.11 -0.01
CA SER A 64 -9.00 11.78 -1.17
C SER A 64 -8.87 10.32 -1.64
N ASN A 65 -7.66 9.77 -1.63
CA ASN A 65 -7.35 8.42 -2.08
C ASN A 65 -6.06 7.93 -1.40
N PRO A 66 -6.12 7.43 -0.15
CA PRO A 66 -4.94 7.13 0.65
C PRO A 66 -4.01 6.10 0.00
N LYS A 67 -4.55 5.09 -0.70
CA LYS A 67 -3.75 4.11 -1.44
C LYS A 67 -2.93 4.71 -2.59
N SER A 68 -3.26 5.91 -3.08
CA SER A 68 -2.45 6.59 -4.12
C SER A 68 -1.03 6.93 -3.68
N LEU A 69 -0.75 6.88 -2.38
CA LEU A 69 0.59 7.05 -1.82
C LEU A 69 1.36 5.74 -1.66
N GLY A 70 0.77 4.59 -2.04
CA GLY A 70 1.39 3.27 -1.89
C GLY A 70 1.46 2.77 -0.44
N LEU A 71 0.81 3.47 0.48
CA LEU A 71 0.82 3.22 1.91
C LEU A 71 -0.62 3.35 2.44
N LEU A 72 -1.01 2.49 3.38
CA LEU A 72 -2.23 2.68 4.17
C LEU A 72 -1.88 2.58 5.66
N CYS A 73 -2.46 3.47 6.45
CA CYS A 73 -2.29 3.50 7.90
C CYS A 73 -3.64 3.14 8.51
N VAL A 74 -3.79 1.90 8.97
CA VAL A 74 -5.10 1.31 9.26
C VAL A 74 -5.20 0.92 10.72
N ARG A 75 -6.35 1.23 11.32
CA ARG A 75 -6.87 0.44 12.44
C ARG A 75 -7.91 -0.54 11.96
N HIS A 76 -7.99 -1.68 12.62
CA HIS A 76 -9.10 -2.59 12.46
C HIS A 76 -9.59 -3.11 13.80
N LEU A 77 -10.83 -3.57 13.83
CA LEU A 77 -11.28 -4.51 14.86
C LEU A 77 -11.78 -5.76 14.16
N VAL A 78 -11.70 -6.90 14.83
CA VAL A 78 -12.21 -8.18 14.31
C VAL A 78 -13.08 -8.85 15.36
N VAL A 79 -14.21 -9.41 14.95
CA VAL A 79 -15.13 -10.14 15.83
C VAL A 79 -15.66 -11.39 15.13
N GLU A 80 -16.19 -12.34 15.88
CA GLU A 80 -16.67 -13.61 15.31
C GLU A 80 -17.93 -13.46 14.45
N LYS A 81 -18.84 -12.55 14.85
CA LYS A 81 -20.19 -12.42 14.28
C LYS A 81 -20.39 -11.06 13.64
N GLU A 82 -21.08 -11.05 12.50
CA GLU A 82 -21.45 -9.82 11.80
C GLU A 82 -22.28 -8.88 12.67
N SER A 83 -23.20 -9.43 13.48
CA SER A 83 -24.04 -8.63 14.39
C SER A 83 -23.19 -7.83 15.39
N THR A 84 -22.14 -8.42 15.93
CA THR A 84 -21.22 -7.75 16.85
C THR A 84 -20.39 -6.69 16.11
N ALA A 85 -20.03 -6.93 14.85
CA ALA A 85 -19.34 -5.91 14.04
C ALA A 85 -20.26 -4.71 13.77
N ARG A 86 -21.55 -4.96 13.54
CA ARG A 86 -22.58 -3.91 13.37
C ARG A 86 -22.82 -3.12 14.65
N GLU A 87 -22.81 -3.77 15.81
CA GLU A 87 -22.87 -3.10 17.11
C GLU A 87 -21.66 -2.19 17.34
N ALA A 88 -20.45 -2.69 17.07
CA ALA A 88 -19.23 -1.89 17.16
C ALA A 88 -19.24 -0.70 16.18
N LEU A 89 -19.70 -0.90 14.94
CA LEU A 89 -19.85 0.17 13.96
C LEU A 89 -20.86 1.23 14.41
N ALA A 90 -21.96 0.81 15.03
CA ALA A 90 -22.94 1.74 15.60
C ALA A 90 -22.35 2.57 16.75
N GLU A 91 -21.49 1.99 17.58
CA GLU A 91 -20.79 2.70 18.66
C GLU A 91 -19.75 3.70 18.13
N LEU A 92 -19.03 3.35 17.05
CA LEU A 92 -18.10 4.25 16.36
C LEU A 92 -18.80 5.48 15.75
N GLY A 93 -20.01 5.28 15.22
CA GLY A 93 -20.68 6.29 14.41
C GLY A 93 -19.96 6.54 13.07
N ALA A 94 -20.33 7.65 12.42
CA ALA A 94 -19.90 7.90 11.04
C ALA A 94 -18.45 8.41 10.90
N ASN A 95 -17.99 9.25 11.83
CA ASN A 95 -16.68 9.91 11.78
C ASN A 95 -16.02 9.90 13.17
N PRO A 96 -15.68 8.73 13.73
CA PRO A 96 -14.97 8.64 15.00
C PRO A 96 -13.59 9.30 14.90
N SER A 97 -13.07 9.79 16.03
CA SER A 97 -11.65 10.12 16.13
C SER A 97 -10.78 8.85 16.08
N ASP A 98 -9.47 9.06 15.95
CA ASP A 98 -8.47 7.99 15.97
C ASP A 98 -8.51 7.21 17.31
N GLU A 99 -8.72 7.94 18.41
CA GLU A 99 -8.84 7.45 19.77
C GLU A 99 -10.17 6.76 20.05
N ASP A 100 -11.28 7.29 19.52
CA ASP A 100 -12.60 6.64 19.64
C ASP A 100 -12.56 5.25 18.98
N PHE A 101 -11.95 5.16 17.79
CA PHE A 101 -11.77 3.87 17.14
C PHE A 101 -10.91 2.92 17.98
N ALA A 102 -9.81 3.40 18.53
CA ALA A 102 -8.93 2.62 19.39
C ALA A 102 -9.66 2.07 20.63
N ALA A 103 -10.52 2.87 21.26
CA ALA A 103 -11.31 2.46 22.42
C ALA A 103 -12.32 1.37 22.07
N VAL A 104 -13.06 1.52 20.97
CA VAL A 104 -14.03 0.51 20.51
C VAL A 104 -13.31 -0.77 20.09
N ALA A 105 -12.17 -0.67 19.40
CA ALA A 105 -11.35 -1.82 19.06
C ALA A 105 -10.88 -2.58 20.31
N GLY A 106 -10.38 -1.88 21.33
CA GLY A 106 -9.98 -2.50 22.60
C GLY A 106 -11.13 -3.15 23.39
N LYS A 107 -12.36 -2.70 23.17
CA LYS A 107 -13.58 -3.27 23.79
C LYS A 107 -14.10 -4.50 23.05
N TYR A 108 -14.18 -4.43 21.73
CA TYR A 108 -14.88 -5.44 20.92
C TYR A 108 -13.97 -6.48 20.28
N SER A 109 -12.75 -6.09 19.88
CA SER A 109 -11.92 -6.92 19.01
C SER A 109 -11.44 -8.19 19.72
N ILE A 110 -11.48 -9.31 19.00
CA ILE A 110 -10.92 -10.60 19.44
C ILE A 110 -9.44 -10.75 19.05
N GLU A 111 -8.85 -9.78 18.34
CA GLU A 111 -7.42 -9.76 18.10
C GLU A 111 -6.66 -9.68 19.45
N PRO A 112 -5.69 -10.57 19.73
CA PRO A 112 -5.05 -10.67 21.04
C PRO A 112 -4.49 -9.36 21.60
N ASN A 113 -3.98 -8.47 20.74
CA ASN A 113 -3.32 -7.23 21.13
C ASN A 113 -4.20 -5.98 21.00
N ALA A 114 -5.47 -6.10 20.62
CA ALA A 114 -6.33 -4.95 20.32
C ALA A 114 -6.50 -3.98 21.49
N LYS A 115 -6.46 -4.47 22.74
CA LYS A 115 -6.53 -3.62 23.94
C LYS A 115 -5.36 -2.66 24.05
N GLN A 116 -4.18 -3.06 23.58
CA GLN A 116 -2.95 -2.29 23.65
C GLN A 116 -2.71 -1.49 22.36
N SER A 117 -2.95 -2.10 21.20
CA SER A 117 -2.75 -1.45 19.90
C SER A 117 -3.89 -0.51 19.52
N GLY A 118 -5.06 -0.65 20.16
CA GLY A 118 -6.28 -0.03 19.67
C GLY A 118 -6.64 -0.51 18.27
N GLY A 119 -6.20 -1.71 17.88
CA GLY A 119 -6.38 -2.24 16.52
C GLY A 119 -5.45 -1.64 15.47
N ALA A 120 -4.45 -0.84 15.83
CA ALA A 120 -3.51 -0.26 14.88
C ALA A 120 -2.59 -1.33 14.27
N LEU A 121 -2.58 -1.42 12.95
CA LEU A 121 -1.67 -2.28 12.21
C LEU A 121 -0.32 -1.59 12.02
N ARG A 122 0.76 -2.36 12.12
CA ARG A 122 2.13 -1.88 11.93
C ARG A 122 2.81 -2.72 10.84
N GLY A 123 3.53 -2.04 9.95
CA GLY A 123 4.34 -2.68 8.92
C GLY A 123 5.80 -2.75 9.32
N GLN A 124 6.63 -3.23 8.39
CA GLN A 124 8.08 -3.24 8.55
C GLN A 124 8.68 -1.83 8.72
N SER A 125 8.02 -0.81 8.18
CA SER A 125 8.52 0.57 8.11
C SER A 125 7.81 1.56 9.02
N GLY A 126 6.85 1.14 9.85
CA GLY A 126 6.18 2.02 10.82
C GLY A 126 4.68 1.78 11.00
N GLU A 127 3.94 2.87 11.24
CA GLU A 127 2.47 2.89 11.47
C GLU A 127 1.65 2.73 10.19
N CYS A 128 2.31 2.78 9.03
CA CYS A 128 1.70 2.67 7.72
C CYS A 128 2.33 1.50 6.98
N ILE A 129 1.49 0.67 6.37
CA ILE A 129 1.87 -0.56 5.69
C ILE A 129 1.87 -0.31 4.19
N ALA A 130 2.89 -0.81 3.50
CA ALA A 130 2.99 -0.73 2.05
C ALA A 130 1.93 -1.60 1.37
N LEU A 131 1.40 -1.18 0.23
CA LEU A 131 0.33 -1.94 -0.45
C LEU A 131 0.74 -3.37 -0.81
N ASN A 132 2.00 -3.57 -1.21
CA ASN A 132 2.53 -4.90 -1.50
C ASN A 132 2.61 -5.79 -0.25
N GLU A 133 2.82 -5.22 0.93
CA GLU A 133 2.79 -5.94 2.20
C GLU A 133 1.36 -6.38 2.56
N TYR A 134 0.35 -5.54 2.29
CA TYR A 134 -1.05 -5.98 2.35
C TYR A 134 -1.32 -7.14 1.39
N GLN A 135 -0.95 -6.97 0.12
CA GLN A 135 -1.21 -7.95 -0.95
C GLN A 135 -0.53 -9.31 -0.69
N ALA A 136 0.65 -9.31 -0.07
CA ALA A 136 1.41 -10.52 0.19
C ALA A 136 1.05 -11.21 1.52
N GLY A 137 0.66 -10.43 2.54
CA GLY A 137 0.56 -10.91 3.92
C GLY A 137 -0.85 -11.01 4.50
N PHE A 138 -1.86 -10.43 3.85
CA PHE A 138 -3.20 -10.30 4.41
C PHE A 138 -4.23 -11.12 3.63
N ASP A 139 -5.35 -11.40 4.29
CA ASP A 139 -6.52 -12.05 3.69
C ASP A 139 -7.06 -11.21 2.51
N PRO A 140 -7.34 -11.80 1.32
CA PRO A 140 -7.76 -11.03 0.14
C PRO A 140 -9.02 -10.18 0.33
N ASP A 141 -9.97 -10.63 1.15
CA ASP A 141 -11.19 -9.88 1.42
C ASP A 141 -10.91 -8.69 2.36
N PHE A 142 -9.97 -8.86 3.30
CA PHE A 142 -9.45 -7.77 4.11
C PHE A 142 -8.71 -6.74 3.27
N VAL A 143 -7.82 -7.18 2.35
CA VAL A 143 -7.09 -6.27 1.43
C VAL A 143 -8.06 -5.46 0.58
N ARG A 144 -9.09 -6.11 0.03
CA ARG A 144 -10.15 -5.41 -0.71
C ARG A 144 -10.84 -4.34 0.15
N GLY A 145 -11.26 -4.72 1.36
CA GLY A 145 -11.89 -3.78 2.30
C GLY A 145 -10.98 -2.60 2.68
N ALA A 146 -9.69 -2.84 2.89
CA ALA A 146 -8.72 -1.80 3.20
C ALA A 146 -8.45 -0.87 2.01
N PHE A 147 -8.40 -1.41 0.79
CA PHE A 147 -8.16 -0.62 -0.42
C PHE A 147 -9.36 0.23 -0.82
N ASP A 148 -10.57 -0.18 -0.44
CA ASP A 148 -11.82 0.57 -0.69
C ASP A 148 -12.18 1.53 0.47
N ALA A 149 -11.49 1.43 1.60
CA ALA A 149 -11.74 2.27 2.77
C ALA A 149 -11.40 3.74 2.50
N ARG A 150 -12.19 4.62 3.13
CA ARG A 150 -11.99 6.07 3.08
C ARG A 150 -11.35 6.55 4.37
N THR A 151 -10.47 7.54 4.25
CA THR A 151 -9.81 8.18 5.40
C THR A 151 -10.84 8.73 6.38
N GLY A 152 -10.71 8.38 7.66
CA GLY A 152 -11.58 8.85 8.74
C GLY A 152 -12.99 8.25 8.78
N VAL A 153 -13.32 7.28 7.92
CA VAL A 153 -14.64 6.65 7.86
C VAL A 153 -14.53 5.14 8.05
N PRO A 154 -15.13 4.57 9.11
CA PRO A 154 -15.19 3.11 9.30
C PRO A 154 -15.93 2.43 8.14
N THR A 155 -15.42 1.28 7.69
CA THR A 155 -16.12 0.47 6.67
C THR A 155 -17.37 -0.20 7.25
N GLU A 156 -18.27 -0.65 6.37
CA GLU A 156 -19.20 -1.73 6.71
C GLU A 156 -18.44 -3.01 7.13
N PRO A 157 -19.10 -3.98 7.79
CA PRO A 157 -18.48 -5.26 8.13
C PRO A 157 -17.87 -5.98 6.92
N VAL A 158 -16.57 -6.25 6.98
CA VAL A 158 -15.79 -7.00 5.97
C VAL A 158 -15.53 -8.40 6.50
N LYS A 159 -16.07 -9.44 5.83
CA LYS A 159 -15.77 -10.83 6.18
C LYS A 159 -14.36 -11.19 5.70
N SER A 160 -13.59 -11.88 6.54
CA SER A 160 -12.33 -12.57 6.19
C SER A 160 -12.33 -14.00 6.73
N SER A 161 -11.25 -14.75 6.52
CA SER A 161 -11.02 -16.03 7.21
C SER A 161 -10.95 -15.93 8.75
N PHE A 162 -10.65 -14.77 9.32
CA PHE A 162 -10.49 -14.57 10.77
C PHE A 162 -11.76 -14.11 11.49
N GLY A 163 -12.75 -13.58 10.77
CA GLY A 163 -13.94 -13.01 11.38
C GLY A 163 -14.61 -11.96 10.52
N TRP A 164 -15.24 -11.00 11.18
CA TRP A 164 -15.83 -9.81 10.61
C TRP A 164 -15.05 -8.60 11.09
N HIS A 165 -14.58 -7.81 10.14
CA HIS A 165 -13.74 -6.65 10.40
C HIS A 165 -14.51 -5.35 10.20
N ILE A 166 -14.19 -4.35 11.01
CA ILE A 166 -14.41 -2.95 10.66
C ILE A 166 -13.02 -2.36 10.43
N ILE A 167 -12.82 -1.74 9.27
CA ILE A 167 -11.54 -1.20 8.84
C ILE A 167 -11.63 0.32 8.85
N TYR A 168 -10.57 0.99 9.31
CA TYR A 168 -10.52 2.43 9.45
C TYR A 168 -9.16 2.93 9.02
N VAL A 169 -9.13 3.62 7.87
CA VAL A 169 -7.94 4.38 7.47
C VAL A 169 -7.88 5.61 8.40
N ARG A 170 -6.82 5.66 9.19
CA ARG A 170 -6.64 6.65 10.27
C ARG A 170 -6.64 8.07 9.70
N PRO A 171 -7.09 9.10 10.42
CA PRO A 171 -7.01 10.48 9.96
C PRO A 171 -5.57 10.91 9.73
N PHE A 172 -5.32 11.79 8.75
CA PHE A 172 -3.96 12.26 8.43
C PHE A 172 -3.26 12.87 9.65
N THR A 173 -3.98 13.61 10.49
CA THR A 173 -3.43 14.22 11.72
C THR A 173 -2.82 13.20 12.69
N ALA A 174 -3.32 11.96 12.71
CA ALA A 174 -2.82 10.91 13.58
C ALA A 174 -1.58 10.18 13.03
N VAL A 175 -1.29 10.29 11.73
CA VAL A 175 -0.26 9.49 11.06
C VAL A 175 0.71 10.29 10.20
N SER A 176 0.52 11.60 10.07
CA SER A 176 1.27 12.48 9.16
C SER A 176 2.79 12.34 9.28
N GLU A 177 3.33 12.26 10.49
CA GLU A 177 4.76 12.07 10.74
C GLU A 177 5.26 10.72 10.24
N SER A 178 4.64 9.62 10.66
CA SER A 178 5.04 8.27 10.21
C SER A 178 4.85 8.11 8.71
N LEU A 179 3.73 8.58 8.15
CA LEU A 179 3.46 8.51 6.72
C LEU A 179 4.52 9.28 5.93
N SER A 180 4.87 10.49 6.37
CA SER A 180 5.89 11.29 5.70
C SER A 180 7.28 10.66 5.83
N ALA A 181 7.63 10.14 7.01
CA ALA A 181 8.92 9.49 7.22
C ALA A 181 9.07 8.25 6.34
N THR A 182 8.06 7.39 6.29
CA THR A 182 8.04 6.20 5.43
C THR A 182 8.06 6.60 3.96
N LEU A 183 7.20 7.51 3.51
CA LEU A 183 7.18 7.94 2.10
C LEU A 183 8.54 8.51 1.65
N ASN A 184 9.21 9.28 2.53
CA ASN A 184 10.52 9.86 2.21
C ASN A 184 11.67 8.85 2.15
N SER A 185 11.53 7.64 2.70
CA SER A 185 12.61 6.64 2.65
C SER A 185 12.77 6.04 1.26
N ALA A 186 11.68 5.90 0.50
CA ALA A 186 11.68 5.40 -0.87
C ALA A 186 10.51 5.98 -1.70
N PRO A 187 10.52 7.30 -2.00
CA PRO A 187 9.37 7.97 -2.62
C PRO A 187 8.95 7.36 -3.95
N GLY A 188 9.92 7.04 -4.82
CA GLY A 188 9.64 6.42 -6.10
C GLY A 188 8.92 5.09 -5.98
N GLU A 189 9.38 4.23 -5.06
CA GLU A 189 8.81 2.89 -4.86
C GLU A 189 7.36 2.97 -4.35
N TYR A 190 7.11 3.77 -3.31
CA TYR A 190 5.76 3.92 -2.77
C TYR A 190 4.81 4.60 -3.75
N LEU A 191 5.24 5.66 -4.44
CA LEU A 191 4.40 6.32 -5.45
C LEU A 191 4.13 5.41 -6.65
N LEU A 192 5.06 4.52 -7.01
CA LEU A 192 4.81 3.49 -8.03
C LEU A 192 3.73 2.51 -7.55
N LEU A 193 3.82 2.00 -6.31
CA LEU A 193 2.77 1.13 -5.74
C LEU A 193 1.40 1.82 -5.76
N GLY A 194 1.35 3.08 -5.35
CA GLY A 194 0.12 3.86 -5.37
C GLY A 194 -0.43 4.11 -6.78
N THR A 195 0.46 4.32 -7.75
CA THR A 195 0.09 4.42 -9.17
C THR A 195 -0.52 3.11 -9.66
N LEU A 196 0.13 1.97 -9.39
CA LEU A 196 -0.36 0.64 -9.81
C LEU A 196 -1.71 0.31 -9.18
N ALA A 197 -1.95 0.73 -7.95
CA ALA A 197 -3.22 0.53 -7.26
C ALA A 197 -4.36 1.44 -7.77
N ALA A 198 -4.03 2.56 -8.40
CA ALA A 198 -5.01 3.51 -8.96
C ALA A 198 -5.20 3.40 -10.47
N ALA A 199 -4.28 2.73 -11.18
CA ALA A 199 -4.29 2.61 -12.63
C ALA A 199 -5.29 1.55 -13.12
N ASP A 200 -5.86 1.81 -14.29
CA ASP A 200 -6.57 0.79 -15.07
C ASP A 200 -5.53 -0.02 -15.88
N ILE A 201 -5.20 -1.22 -15.38
CA ILE A 201 -4.15 -2.07 -15.96
C ILE A 201 -4.81 -3.19 -16.77
N SER A 202 -4.63 -3.14 -18.08
CA SER A 202 -4.99 -4.24 -18.99
C SER A 202 -3.76 -5.06 -19.36
N VAL A 203 -3.87 -6.38 -19.25
CA VAL A 203 -2.85 -7.32 -19.73
C VAL A 203 -3.43 -8.08 -20.92
N ALA A 204 -2.64 -8.28 -21.97
CA ALA A 204 -3.09 -9.07 -23.11
C ALA A 204 -3.45 -10.48 -22.64
N SER A 205 -4.64 -10.97 -23.01
CA SER A 205 -5.27 -12.16 -22.40
C SER A 205 -4.39 -13.42 -22.43
N ARG A 206 -3.50 -13.57 -23.41
CA ARG A 206 -2.54 -14.68 -23.48
C ARG A 206 -1.56 -14.75 -22.31
N TYR A 207 -1.35 -13.63 -21.59
CA TYR A 207 -0.48 -13.53 -20.43
C TYR A 207 -1.24 -13.52 -19.11
N GLY A 208 -2.57 -13.42 -19.13
CA GLY A 208 -3.42 -13.41 -17.94
C GLY A 208 -4.15 -12.09 -17.70
N LYS A 209 -4.55 -11.88 -16.45
CA LYS A 209 -5.30 -10.70 -16.00
C LYS A 209 -4.60 -10.06 -14.81
N TRP A 210 -4.54 -8.73 -14.77
CA TRP A 210 -4.07 -8.01 -13.60
C TRP A 210 -5.04 -8.21 -12.42
N ASN A 211 -4.50 -8.62 -11.27
CA ASN A 211 -5.23 -8.69 -10.01
C ASN A 211 -4.68 -7.63 -9.02
N PRO A 212 -5.45 -6.56 -8.74
CA PRO A 212 -5.00 -5.51 -7.83
C PRO A 212 -4.93 -5.97 -6.36
N LEU A 213 -5.59 -7.08 -5.98
CA LEU A 213 -5.55 -7.59 -4.60
C LEU A 213 -4.30 -8.42 -4.30
N SER A 214 -3.63 -8.94 -5.33
CA SER A 214 -2.35 -9.62 -5.19
C SER A 214 -1.18 -8.83 -5.77
N GLY A 215 -1.45 -7.75 -6.52
CA GLY A 215 -0.41 -6.96 -7.21
C GLY A 215 0.29 -7.76 -8.31
N GLN A 216 -0.40 -8.74 -8.90
CA GLN A 216 0.18 -9.70 -9.84
C GLN A 216 -0.71 -9.91 -11.05
N VAL A 217 -0.09 -10.35 -12.15
CA VAL A 217 -0.82 -10.96 -13.26
C VAL A 217 -1.14 -12.40 -12.87
N VAL A 218 -2.43 -12.73 -12.81
CA VAL A 218 -2.92 -14.09 -12.56
C VAL A 218 -3.24 -14.78 -13.88
N ALA A 219 -3.20 -16.12 -13.86
CA ALA A 219 -3.52 -16.93 -15.03
C ALA A 219 -4.89 -16.55 -15.65
N PRO A 220 -5.04 -16.71 -16.99
CA PRO A 220 -6.29 -16.40 -17.69
C PRO A 220 -7.52 -17.11 -17.14
#